data_AF-A0A8B5XHV0-F1
#
_entry.id   AF-A0A8B5XHV0-F1
#
_cell.length_a   1.000
_cell.length_b   1.000
_cell.length_c   1.000
_cell.angle_alpha   90.00
_cell.angle_beta   90.00
_cell.angle_gamma   90.00
#
_symmetry.space_group_name_H-M   'P 1'
#
loop_
_entity.id
_entity.type
_entity.pdbx_description
1 polymer ?
#
loop_
_entity_poly.entity_id
_entity_poly.type
_entity_poly.pdbx_seq_one_letter_code
_entity_poly.pdbx_strand_id
1 'polypeptide(L)'
;MEDRPAIPIKKLNLLSFPLAIPFGVLFYLIGLLLQPDGEVILTFSIWSIVVLALIVLLIVPIAHEAVHGIVAKLAGAKPFYGVGPGYAYTSFEEPISPRNYMLITAAPLLVLSAICIALFPLIPGWFLFILAFAVTNAAGAIGDLWILKRIRHLPSDALIYDLADGYAAFVPDRS
;
A
#
# COMPACT_ATOMS: atom_id res chain seq x y z
N MET A 1 -3.97 -22.13 -18.89
CA MET A 1 -3.70 -20.73 -18.50
C MET A 1 -5.01 -20.18 -18.01
N GLU A 2 -5.19 -20.22 -16.70
CA GLU A 2 -6.46 -19.93 -16.04
C GLU A 2 -6.37 -18.50 -15.50
N ASP A 3 -7.21 -17.62 -16.06
CA ASP A 3 -7.40 -16.20 -15.73
C ASP A 3 -6.13 -15.31 -15.62
N ARG A 4 -6.01 -14.32 -16.52
CA ARG A 4 -5.04 -13.21 -16.41
C ARG A 4 -5.81 -11.93 -16.10
N PRO A 5 -6.25 -11.72 -14.85
CA PRO A 5 -7.03 -10.56 -14.52
C PRO A 5 -6.11 -9.32 -14.52
N ALA A 6 -6.20 -8.52 -15.57
CA ALA A 6 -5.54 -7.21 -15.60
C ALA A 6 -6.10 -6.33 -14.46
N ILE A 7 -5.22 -5.64 -13.75
CA ILE A 7 -5.62 -4.69 -12.72
C ILE A 7 -6.34 -3.54 -13.43
N PRO A 8 -7.59 -3.21 -13.06
CA PRO A 8 -8.31 -2.11 -13.68
C PRO A 8 -7.83 -0.75 -13.11
N ILE A 9 -6.56 -0.41 -13.33
CA ILE A 9 -5.81 0.71 -12.70
C ILE A 9 -6.64 2.00 -12.73
N LYS A 10 -7.21 2.37 -13.88
CA LYS A 10 -8.03 3.60 -14.00
C LYS A 10 -9.24 3.63 -13.06
N LYS A 11 -9.93 2.49 -12.90
CA LYS A 11 -11.11 2.39 -12.03
C LYS A 11 -10.70 2.39 -10.56
N LEU A 12 -9.61 1.70 -10.22
CA LEU A 12 -9.10 1.65 -8.85
C LEU A 12 -8.54 3.00 -8.40
N ASN A 13 -7.82 3.71 -9.27
CA ASN A 13 -7.34 5.06 -8.98
C ASN A 13 -8.48 6.07 -8.78
N LEU A 14 -9.62 5.90 -9.45
CA LEU A 14 -10.80 6.72 -9.17
C LEU A 14 -11.43 6.38 -7.81
N LEU A 15 -11.33 5.11 -7.40
CA LEU A 15 -11.88 4.62 -6.13
C LEU A 15 -10.97 4.94 -4.92
N SER A 16 -9.70 5.28 -5.12
CA SER A 16 -8.82 5.68 -4.02
C SER A 16 -9.29 6.98 -3.35
N PHE A 17 -9.84 7.95 -4.11
CA PHE A 17 -10.37 9.19 -3.58
C PHE A 17 -11.49 8.99 -2.53
N PRO A 18 -12.58 8.24 -2.81
CA PRO A 18 -13.59 7.98 -1.80
C PRO A 18 -13.07 7.12 -0.64
N LEU A 19 -12.05 6.26 -0.85
CA LEU A 19 -11.43 5.48 0.23
C LEU A 19 -10.59 6.32 1.19
N ALA A 20 -10.08 7.47 0.75
CA ALA A 20 -9.37 8.40 1.63
C ALA A 20 -10.24 8.89 2.78
N ILE A 21 -11.57 8.95 2.62
CA ILE A 21 -12.51 9.39 3.66
C ILE A 21 -12.59 8.38 4.82
N PRO A 22 -12.99 7.11 4.63
CA PRO A 22 -13.07 6.15 5.72
C PRO A 22 -11.70 5.89 6.38
N PHE A 23 -10.61 5.83 5.60
CA PHE A 23 -9.26 5.73 6.18
C PHE A 23 -8.86 7.01 6.93
N GLY A 24 -9.23 8.18 6.42
CA GLY A 24 -9.06 9.47 7.09
C GLY A 24 -9.73 9.50 8.45
N VAL A 25 -11.00 9.11 8.51
CA VAL A 25 -11.73 8.99 9.78
C VAL A 25 -11.06 7.99 10.70
N LEU A 26 -10.70 6.80 10.20
CA LEU A 26 -10.06 5.75 11.01
C LEU A 26 -8.75 6.23 11.65
N PHE A 27 -7.79 6.73 10.84
CA PHE A 27 -6.50 7.17 11.36
C PHE A 27 -6.59 8.43 12.19
N TYR A 28 -7.54 9.33 11.88
CA TYR A 28 -7.80 10.50 12.71
C TYR A 28 -8.27 10.09 14.11
N LEU A 29 -9.24 9.17 14.21
CA LEU A 29 -9.73 8.68 15.50
C LEU A 29 -8.65 7.93 16.29
N ILE A 30 -7.83 7.11 15.63
CA ILE A 30 -6.69 6.46 16.28
C ILE A 30 -5.69 7.51 16.77
N GLY A 31 -5.39 8.52 15.97
CA GLY A 31 -4.48 9.60 16.35
C GLY A 31 -4.97 10.36 17.58
N LEU A 32 -6.26 10.73 17.62
CA LEU A 32 -6.86 11.39 18.80
C LEU A 32 -6.82 10.50 20.05
N LEU A 33 -7.06 9.19 19.89
CA LEU A 33 -6.98 8.25 21.01
C LEU A 33 -5.55 8.16 21.59
N LEU A 34 -4.54 8.25 20.73
CA LEU A 34 -3.13 8.17 21.14
C LEU A 34 -2.54 9.53 21.57
N GLN A 35 -3.25 10.63 21.31
CA GLN A 35 -2.88 11.99 21.73
C GLN A 35 -4.10 12.70 22.36
N PRO A 36 -4.62 12.23 23.51
CA PRO A 36 -5.83 12.79 24.09
C PRO A 36 -5.70 14.27 24.49
N ASP A 37 -4.50 14.68 24.89
CA ASP A 37 -4.17 16.07 25.26
C ASP A 37 -3.53 16.86 24.11
N GLY A 38 -3.44 16.26 22.92
CA GLY A 38 -2.82 16.87 21.75
C GLY A 38 -3.72 17.95 21.14
N GLU A 39 -3.25 19.19 21.09
CA GLU A 39 -3.92 20.22 20.30
C GLU A 39 -3.68 19.96 18.81
N VAL A 40 -4.74 19.67 18.05
CA VAL A 40 -4.68 19.60 16.59
C VAL A 40 -4.68 21.03 16.04
N ILE A 41 -3.49 21.62 15.92
CA ILE A 41 -3.32 22.96 15.37
C ILE A 41 -3.22 22.90 13.85
N LEU A 42 -4.20 23.47 13.16
CA LEU A 42 -4.18 23.60 11.69
C LEU A 42 -3.49 24.91 11.28
N THR A 43 -2.17 24.89 11.17
CA THR A 43 -1.41 26.01 10.58
C THR A 43 -1.04 25.72 9.14
N PHE A 44 -1.59 26.50 8.21
CA PHE A 44 -1.23 26.44 6.80
C PHE A 44 -0.23 27.53 6.46
N SER A 45 0.95 27.11 6.01
CA SER A 45 1.97 27.97 5.39
C SER A 45 2.35 27.39 4.03
N ILE A 46 3.00 28.18 3.19
CA ILE A 46 3.55 27.65 1.92
C ILE A 46 4.49 26.47 2.17
N TRP A 47 5.26 26.51 3.26
CA TRP A 47 6.16 25.43 3.65
C TRP A 47 5.40 24.16 4.04
N SER A 48 4.33 24.26 4.83
CA SER A 48 3.55 23.08 5.19
C SER A 48 2.86 22.45 3.98
N ILE A 49 2.42 23.26 3.02
CA ILE A 49 1.86 22.77 1.74
C ILE A 49 2.92 22.03 0.93
N VAL A 50 4.13 22.60 0.80
CA VAL A 50 5.24 21.96 0.07
C VAL A 50 5.63 20.64 0.73
N VAL A 51 5.77 20.61 2.06
CA VAL A 51 6.09 19.38 2.81
C VAL A 51 5.00 18.33 2.63
N LEU A 52 3.73 18.73 2.72
CA LEU A 52 2.60 17.83 2.50
C LEU A 52 2.60 17.25 1.08
N ALA A 53 2.86 18.08 0.07
CA ALA A 53 2.96 17.64 -1.32
C ALA A 53 4.11 16.65 -1.53
N LEU A 54 5.28 16.90 -0.93
CA LEU A 54 6.42 15.97 -0.99
C LEU A 54 6.08 14.63 -0.33
N ILE A 55 5.42 14.66 0.83
CA ILE A 55 4.99 13.44 1.52
C ILE A 55 4.07 12.62 0.63
N VAL A 56 3.00 13.23 0.13
CA VAL A 56 1.94 12.53 -0.61
C VAL A 56 2.41 12.06 -1.99
N LEU A 57 3.15 12.90 -2.72
CA LEU A 57 3.50 12.63 -4.13
C LEU A 57 4.80 11.84 -4.30
N LEU A 58 5.69 11.85 -3.31
CA LEU A 58 7.02 11.26 -3.42
C LEU A 58 7.31 10.25 -2.31
N ILE A 59 7.23 10.68 -1.05
CA ILE A 59 7.66 9.84 0.07
C ILE A 59 6.75 8.62 0.24
N VAL A 60 5.43 8.81 0.19
CA VAL A 60 4.48 7.70 0.36
C VAL A 60 4.62 6.65 -0.75
N PRO A 61 4.59 6.99 -2.05
CA PRO A 61 4.79 5.99 -3.11
C PRO A 61 6.12 5.25 -2.99
N ILE A 62 7.23 5.96 -2.73
CA ILE A 62 8.54 5.32 -2.57
C ILE A 62 8.57 4.37 -1.37
N ALA A 63 8.04 4.80 -0.22
CA ALA A 63 8.00 3.97 0.97
C ALA A 63 7.10 2.74 0.77
N HIS A 64 5.98 2.90 0.09
CA HIS A 64 5.04 1.83 -0.23
C HIS A 64 5.71 0.75 -1.07
N GLU A 65 6.30 1.15 -2.19
CA GLU A 65 7.03 0.25 -3.07
C GLU A 65 8.25 -0.39 -2.38
N ALA A 66 9.01 0.38 -1.60
CA ALA A 66 10.12 -0.17 -0.84
C ALA A 66 9.70 -1.29 0.12
N VAL A 67 8.53 -1.18 0.76
CA VAL A 67 8.01 -2.23 1.65
C VAL A 67 7.63 -3.49 0.86
N HIS A 68 6.98 -3.36 -0.30
CA HIS A 68 6.76 -4.50 -1.19
C HIS A 68 8.07 -5.20 -1.53
N GLY A 69 9.08 -4.44 -1.95
CA GLY A 69 10.37 -5.00 -2.33
C GLY A 69 11.12 -5.66 -1.17
N ILE A 70 11.11 -5.07 0.02
CA ILE A 70 11.70 -5.68 1.22
C ILE A 70 11.04 -7.04 1.50
N VAL A 71 9.71 -7.10 1.50
CA VAL A 71 8.99 -8.35 1.80
C VAL A 71 9.15 -9.37 0.65
N ALA A 72 9.21 -8.92 -0.60
CA ALA A 72 9.50 -9.78 -1.75
C ALA A 72 10.89 -10.43 -1.62
N LYS A 73 11.90 -9.65 -1.23
CA LYS A 73 13.26 -10.16 -0.96
C LYS A 73 13.27 -11.18 0.17
N LEU A 74 12.53 -10.94 1.26
CA LEU A 74 12.37 -11.89 2.36
C LEU A 74 11.63 -13.18 1.93
N ALA A 75 10.76 -13.08 0.93
CA ALA A 75 10.05 -14.20 0.33
C ALA A 75 10.88 -14.97 -0.73
N GLY A 76 12.11 -14.55 -1.00
CA GLY A 76 13.03 -15.20 -1.94
C GLY A 76 12.99 -14.66 -3.38
N ALA A 77 12.23 -13.60 -3.65
CA ALA A 77 12.19 -12.94 -4.95
C ALA A 77 13.32 -11.89 -5.10
N LYS A 78 13.58 -11.46 -6.34
CA LYS A 78 14.50 -10.36 -6.65
C LYS A 78 13.69 -9.16 -7.14
N PRO A 79 13.30 -8.24 -6.24
CA PRO A 79 12.48 -7.10 -6.63
C PRO A 79 13.27 -6.13 -7.50
N PHE A 80 12.60 -5.56 -8.49
CA PHE A 80 13.02 -4.38 -9.22
C PHE A 80 11.91 -3.33 -9.16
N TYR A 81 12.31 -2.06 -9.34
CA TYR A 81 11.43 -0.91 -9.18
C TYR A 81 11.31 -0.14 -10.49
N GLY A 82 10.16 0.48 -10.71
CA GLY A 82 9.95 1.34 -11.87
C GLY A 82 8.91 2.43 -11.60
N VAL A 83 8.74 3.28 -12.62
CA VAL A 83 7.76 4.38 -12.60
C VAL A 83 6.92 4.28 -13.87
N GLY A 84 5.61 4.16 -13.69
CA GLY A 84 4.62 4.25 -14.75
C GLY A 84 3.96 5.63 -14.81
N PRO A 85 3.03 5.86 -15.75
CA PRO A 85 2.31 7.12 -15.87
C PRO A 85 1.44 7.41 -14.63
N GLY A 86 2.01 8.15 -13.67
CA GLY A 86 1.33 8.57 -12.45
C GLY A 86 1.37 7.55 -11.29
N TYR A 87 2.27 6.56 -11.32
CA TYR A 87 2.47 5.63 -10.21
C TYR A 87 3.91 5.07 -10.18
N ALA A 88 4.40 4.74 -8.99
CA ALA A 88 5.59 3.89 -8.82
C ALA A 88 5.13 2.42 -8.72
N TYR A 89 6.01 1.47 -9.02
CA TYR A 89 5.71 0.05 -8.85
C TYR A 89 6.97 -0.75 -8.48
N THR A 90 6.72 -1.89 -7.86
CA THR A 90 7.70 -2.93 -7.53
C THR A 90 7.23 -4.24 -8.13
N SER A 91 8.13 -4.94 -8.79
CA SER A 91 7.83 -6.22 -9.43
C SER A 91 8.99 -7.20 -9.31
N PHE A 92 8.78 -8.45 -9.66
CA PHE A 92 9.78 -9.51 -9.64
C PHE A 92 9.45 -10.60 -10.68
N GLU A 93 10.47 -11.32 -11.16
CA GLU A 93 10.29 -12.35 -12.21
C GLU A 93 10.02 -13.74 -11.63
N GLU A 94 10.43 -13.99 -10.38
CA GLU A 94 10.31 -15.31 -9.77
C GLU A 94 8.85 -15.67 -9.45
N PRO A 95 8.41 -16.92 -9.71
CA PRO A 95 7.11 -17.37 -9.25
C PRO A 95 7.09 -17.47 -7.72
N ILE A 96 6.02 -16.98 -7.12
CA ILE A 96 5.84 -16.95 -5.67
C ILE A 96 4.57 -17.70 -5.27
N SER A 97 4.61 -18.39 -4.13
CA SER A 97 3.44 -19.05 -3.57
C SER A 97 2.34 -18.04 -3.22
N PRO A 98 1.04 -18.40 -3.30
CA PRO A 98 -0.05 -17.51 -2.93
C PRO A 98 0.09 -16.89 -1.55
N ARG A 99 0.59 -17.67 -0.57
CA ARG A 99 0.85 -17.17 0.78
C ARG A 99 1.88 -16.04 0.79
N ASN A 100 3.02 -16.25 0.14
CA ASN A 100 4.07 -15.23 0.10
C ASN A 100 3.62 -14.01 -0.71
N TYR A 101 2.89 -14.22 -1.80
CA TYR A 101 2.33 -13.13 -2.59
C TYR A 101 1.34 -12.29 -1.77
N MET A 102 0.45 -12.93 -1.01
CA MET A 102 -0.44 -12.23 -0.08
C MET A 102 0.33 -11.41 0.95
N LEU A 103 1.44 -11.95 1.49
CA LEU A 103 2.27 -11.21 2.45
C LEU A 103 2.93 -9.98 1.79
N ILE A 104 3.49 -10.14 0.59
CA ILE A 104 4.10 -9.05 -0.18
C ILE A 104 3.05 -7.97 -0.46
N THR A 105 1.90 -8.36 -1.00
CA THR A 105 0.81 -7.44 -1.36
C THR A 105 0.21 -6.73 -0.15
N ALA A 106 0.05 -7.40 0.99
CA ALA A 106 -0.51 -6.76 2.19
C ALA A 106 0.49 -5.89 2.97
N ALA A 107 1.80 -6.06 2.72
CA ALA A 107 2.83 -5.49 3.57
C ALA A 107 2.79 -3.96 3.69
N PRO A 108 2.69 -3.17 2.62
CA PRO A 108 2.70 -1.71 2.76
C PRO A 108 1.52 -1.19 3.56
N LEU A 109 0.32 -1.75 3.34
CA LEU A 109 -0.85 -1.38 4.11
C LEU A 109 -0.64 -1.67 5.60
N LEU A 110 -0.09 -2.82 5.97
CA LEU A 110 0.06 -3.21 7.37
C LEU A 110 1.24 -2.51 8.05
N VAL A 111 2.43 -2.57 7.44
CA VAL A 111 3.68 -2.07 8.03
C VAL A 111 3.66 -0.55 8.14
N LEU A 112 3.31 0.16 7.07
CA LEU A 112 3.32 1.62 7.11
C LEU A 112 2.21 2.19 7.98
N SER A 113 1.02 1.55 8.01
CA SER A 113 -0.04 1.94 8.95
C SER A 113 0.40 1.74 10.40
N ALA A 114 1.04 0.61 10.72
CA ALA A 114 1.56 0.37 12.07
C ALA A 114 2.62 1.41 12.47
N ILE A 115 3.51 1.78 11.55
CA ILE A 115 4.50 2.85 11.77
C ILE A 115 3.80 4.18 12.04
N CYS A 116 2.83 4.59 11.20
CA CYS A 116 2.08 5.84 11.43
C CYS A 116 1.35 5.85 12.77
N ILE A 117 0.71 4.74 13.14
CA ILE A 117 0.03 4.58 14.43
C ILE A 117 1.03 4.77 15.58
N ALA A 118 2.21 4.16 15.50
CA ALA A 118 3.26 4.34 16.50
C ALA A 118 3.82 5.77 16.54
N LEU A 119 3.88 6.46 15.40
CA LEU A 119 4.42 7.82 15.32
C LEU A 119 3.50 8.89 15.89
N PHE A 120 2.18 8.67 15.94
CA PHE A 120 1.24 9.64 16.52
C PHE A 120 1.72 10.09 17.91
N PRO A 121 1.76 9.27 18.96
CA PRO A 121 2.14 9.75 20.30
C PRO A 121 3.59 10.27 20.39
N LEU A 122 4.48 9.85 19.47
CA LEU A 122 5.90 10.17 19.53
C LEU A 122 6.23 11.56 18.98
N ILE A 123 5.45 12.07 18.02
CA ILE A 123 5.73 13.34 17.35
C ILE A 123 4.46 14.20 17.19
N PRO A 124 3.90 14.76 18.29
CA PRO A 124 2.60 15.44 18.26
C PRO A 124 2.49 16.59 17.25
N GLY A 125 3.55 17.39 17.08
CA GLY A 125 3.58 18.50 16.12
C GLY A 125 3.48 18.09 14.65
N TRP A 126 3.57 16.79 14.34
CA TRP A 126 3.51 16.25 12.98
C TRP A 126 2.20 15.53 12.67
N PHE A 127 1.18 15.65 13.54
CA PHE A 127 -0.09 14.93 13.43
C PHE A 127 -0.68 14.91 12.01
N LEU A 128 -0.83 16.08 11.37
CA LEU A 128 -1.42 16.18 10.03
C LEU A 128 -0.58 15.51 8.95
N PHE A 129 0.75 15.55 9.07
CA PHE A 129 1.66 14.93 8.11
C PHE A 129 1.65 13.40 8.25
N ILE A 130 1.61 12.89 9.48
CA ILE A 130 1.46 11.46 9.77
C ILE A 130 0.10 10.97 9.28
N LEU A 131 -0.97 11.74 9.53
CA LEU A 131 -2.31 11.44 9.05
C LEU A 131 -2.35 11.40 7.52
N ALA A 132 -1.81 12.42 6.84
CA ALA A 132 -1.75 12.46 5.39
C ALA A 132 -0.97 11.26 4.82
N PHE A 133 0.18 10.93 5.41
CA PHE A 133 0.94 9.74 5.03
C PHE A 133 0.09 8.47 5.14
N ALA A 134 -0.52 8.24 6.30
CA ALA A 134 -1.29 7.03 6.58
C ALA A 134 -2.49 6.88 5.63
N VAL A 135 -3.22 7.98 5.40
CA VAL A 135 -4.39 8.01 4.52
C VAL A 135 -3.98 7.79 3.08
N THR A 136 -2.94 8.46 2.59
CA THR A 136 -2.45 8.27 1.21
C THR A 136 -1.97 6.85 1.00
N ASN A 137 -1.23 6.27 1.95
CA ASN A 137 -0.79 4.88 1.86
C ASN A 137 -1.99 3.91 1.80
N ALA A 138 -2.93 4.04 2.74
CA ALA A 138 -4.06 3.11 2.85
C ALA A 138 -5.05 3.23 1.68
N ALA A 139 -5.33 4.45 1.22
CA ALA A 139 -6.14 4.68 0.03
C ALA A 139 -5.44 4.24 -1.26
N GLY A 140 -4.11 4.41 -1.33
CA GLY A 140 -3.26 3.96 -2.43
C GLY A 140 -3.20 2.44 -2.57
N ALA A 141 -3.29 1.70 -1.46
CA ALA A 141 -3.31 0.23 -1.42
C ALA A 141 -4.57 -0.42 -2.01
N ILE A 142 -5.43 0.32 -2.72
CA ILE A 142 -6.66 -0.24 -3.33
C ILE A 142 -6.34 -1.28 -4.41
N GLY A 143 -5.22 -1.13 -5.13
CA GLY A 143 -4.68 -2.16 -6.01
C GLY A 143 -4.40 -3.45 -5.26
N ASP A 144 -3.69 -3.34 -4.15
CA ASP A 144 -3.33 -4.45 -3.27
C ASP A 144 -4.54 -5.17 -2.71
N LEU A 145 -5.52 -4.41 -2.18
CA LEU A 145 -6.75 -4.97 -1.64
C LEU A 145 -7.55 -5.72 -2.72
N TRP A 146 -7.55 -5.21 -3.95
CA TRP A 146 -8.17 -5.90 -5.08
C TRP A 146 -7.44 -7.21 -5.40
N ILE A 147 -6.11 -7.20 -5.45
CA ILE A 147 -5.28 -8.40 -5.67
C ILE A 147 -5.51 -9.43 -4.56
N LEU A 148 -5.42 -9.03 -3.29
CA LEU A 148 -5.65 -9.88 -2.12
C LEU A 148 -7.02 -10.57 -2.18
N LYS A 149 -8.07 -9.82 -2.56
CA LYS A 149 -9.41 -10.38 -2.72
C LYS A 149 -9.49 -11.46 -3.80
N ARG A 150 -8.70 -11.34 -4.86
CA ARG A 150 -8.68 -12.30 -5.98
C ARG A 150 -7.86 -13.55 -5.65
N ILE A 151 -6.67 -13.38 -5.08
CA ILE A 151 -5.75 -14.50 -4.84
C ILE A 151 -6.10 -15.34 -3.61
N ARG A 152 -6.97 -14.86 -2.70
CA ARG A 152 -7.37 -15.61 -1.48
C ARG A 152 -8.00 -16.98 -1.71
N HIS A 153 -8.45 -17.25 -2.94
CA HIS A 153 -9.08 -18.52 -3.33
C HIS A 153 -8.11 -19.48 -4.02
N LEU A 154 -6.89 -19.04 -4.33
CA LEU A 154 -5.91 -19.89 -4.99
C LEU A 154 -5.46 -20.99 -4.02
N PRO A 155 -5.30 -22.23 -4.50
CA PRO A 155 -4.83 -23.32 -3.67
C PRO A 155 -3.33 -23.11 -3.35
N SER A 156 -2.87 -23.66 -2.23
CA SER A 156 -1.52 -23.40 -1.71
C SER A 156 -0.37 -23.88 -2.60
N ASP A 157 -0.64 -24.83 -3.50
CA ASP A 157 0.26 -25.39 -4.50
C ASP A 157 0.25 -24.61 -5.83
N ALA A 158 -0.57 -23.56 -5.94
CA ALA A 158 -0.50 -22.65 -7.09
C ALA A 158 0.81 -21.84 -7.10
N LEU A 159 1.15 -21.34 -8.28
CA LEU A 159 2.27 -20.40 -8.46
C LEU A 159 1.74 -19.09 -9.07
N ILE A 160 2.12 -17.97 -8.47
CA ILE A 160 1.75 -16.63 -8.95
C ILE A 160 2.97 -16.00 -9.60
N TYR A 161 2.78 -15.51 -10.83
CA TYR A 161 3.73 -14.71 -11.58
C TYR A 161 3.24 -13.26 -11.56
N ASP A 162 4.07 -12.36 -11.05
CA ASP A 162 3.80 -10.93 -11.11
C ASP A 162 4.00 -10.41 -12.54
N LEU A 163 3.11 -9.54 -13.00
CA LEU A 163 3.12 -8.96 -14.34
C LEU A 163 3.00 -7.44 -14.22
N ALA A 164 3.50 -6.72 -15.23
CA ALA A 164 3.48 -5.24 -15.23
C ALA A 164 2.09 -4.62 -15.02
N ASP A 165 1.01 -5.31 -15.39
CA ASP A 165 -0.38 -4.86 -15.28
C ASP A 165 -1.28 -5.82 -14.47
N GLY A 166 -0.70 -6.77 -13.73
CA GLY A 166 -1.48 -7.74 -12.96
C GLY A 166 -0.68 -8.95 -12.53
N TYR A 167 -1.30 -10.11 -12.53
CA TYR A 167 -0.63 -11.36 -12.21
C TYR A 167 -1.20 -12.50 -13.06
N ALA A 168 -0.42 -13.57 -13.21
CA ALA A 168 -0.89 -14.84 -13.72
C ALA A 168 -0.79 -15.91 -12.64
N ALA A 169 -1.82 -16.74 -12.47
CA ALA A 169 -1.78 -17.88 -11.58
C ALA A 169 -1.69 -19.18 -12.39
N PHE A 170 -0.77 -20.05 -12.01
CA PHE A 170 -0.73 -21.44 -12.45
C PHE A 170 -1.29 -22.33 -11.34
N VAL A 171 -2.39 -23.01 -11.62
CA VAL A 171 -3.02 -23.99 -10.72
C VAL A 171 -2.71 -25.38 -11.26
N PRO A 172 -2.01 -26.25 -10.49
CA PRO A 172 -1.76 -27.63 -10.92
C PRO A 172 -3.08 -28.38 -11.12
N ASP A 173 -3.18 -29.13 -12.23
CA ASP A 173 -4.36 -29.94 -12.52
C ASP A 173 -4.45 -31.09 -11.52
N ARG A 174 -5.60 -31.21 -10.85
CA ARG A 174 -5.86 -32.27 -9.87
C ARG A 174 -6.67 -33.37 -10.55
N SER A 175 -5.98 -34.34 -11.15
CA SER A 175 -6.58 -35.58 -11.65
C SER A 175 -7.17 -36.43 -10.52
#